data_AF-A0A949ZMD1-F1
#
_entry.id   AF-A0A949ZMD1-F1
#
_cell.length_a   1.000
_cell.length_b   1.000
_cell.length_c   1.000
_cell.angle_alpha   90.00
_cell.angle_beta   90.00
_cell.angle_gamma   90.00
#
_symmetry.space_group_name_H-M   'P 1'
#
loop_
_entity.id
_entity.type
_entity.pdbx_description
1 polymer ?
#
loop_
_entity_poly.entity_id
_entity_poly.type
_entity_poly.pdbx_seq_one_letter_code
_entity_poly.pdbx_strand_id
1 'polypeptide(L)'
;MSEPSARKQARVLVLDSDCAAGVECVQSLGRFGARVDAASANSGSLAFVSRYAHRKLIQPGGSALLPWLDQIGWRDYDLIIPATEVSLLCFAGPDAPAELRERAMLAPREGLRTALSKEATWQAARELSIPTPASVVVRMGARPPAEFPVVLKPVHSKTLQGEHTLEHRVVIARNAEQWAAALEAKPELDFQQQEYVAGRGVGIECLLEHGQLRWAFAHERVHEYPLTGGGSSYRKSIPLPQDLLDMSRRLLGRLRWHGVAMVEFKVTESGAAYLVEINPRFWGSLALAIDAGVDFPAGLLMLATGQPLPPQPAYRAGHFTRNLERDVKWQVANLKAYHDDPLLLTRPRLRSVAELARPLWGRESWDHFSWRDLRVTVRVLWRILAEWLGRGAGFLRQIDRMARKAWIRLGLPLRGPYVRLVHHPRVLSRCREAQTVLFVCWGNICRSPLAAELARGLMPECRMDSAGGYRVEGRGSVPEMLAVAAECGVDLSRHRSQRVTREMLDRNDLIIVMDTGNYRFLWSHFPEALNKTTFLGLFGERPVMEIRDPFGESLEHFREAASHIRKRVEALARWRNSAAR
;
A
#
# COMPACT_ATOMS: atom_id res chain seq x y z
N MET A 1 20.18 -45.47 -39.09
CA MET A 1 19.99 -44.09 -38.58
C MET A 1 18.51 -43.92 -38.30
N SER A 2 18.10 -44.07 -37.05
CA SER A 2 16.73 -43.80 -36.62
C SER A 2 16.44 -42.31 -36.78
N GLU A 3 15.33 -41.97 -37.41
CA GLU A 3 14.83 -40.60 -37.46
C GLU A 3 14.77 -40.00 -36.05
N PRO A 4 15.09 -38.71 -35.87
CA PRO A 4 14.84 -38.05 -34.60
C PRO A 4 13.32 -38.00 -34.41
N SER A 5 12.81 -38.89 -33.55
CA SER A 5 11.48 -38.81 -32.96
C SER A 5 11.15 -37.35 -32.67
N ALA A 6 10.14 -36.82 -33.35
CA ALA A 6 9.64 -35.47 -33.12
C ALA A 6 9.30 -35.36 -31.62
N ARG A 7 10.14 -34.65 -30.86
CA ARG A 7 9.97 -34.52 -29.41
C ARG A 7 8.55 -34.04 -29.14
N LYS A 8 7.76 -34.86 -28.44
CA LYS A 8 6.42 -34.51 -27.97
C LYS A 8 6.52 -33.19 -27.22
N GLN A 9 5.66 -32.23 -27.57
CA GLN A 9 5.60 -30.94 -26.90
C GLN A 9 5.35 -31.13 -25.41
N ALA A 10 6.24 -30.58 -24.56
CA ALA A 10 6.14 -30.75 -23.12
C ALA A 10 4.85 -30.12 -22.58
N ARG A 11 4.16 -30.82 -21.68
CA ARG A 11 2.91 -30.40 -21.04
C ARG A 11 3.21 -29.86 -19.65
N VAL A 12 2.77 -28.63 -19.37
CA VAL A 12 2.98 -27.99 -18.06
C VAL A 12 1.66 -27.57 -17.46
N LEU A 13 1.46 -27.84 -16.18
CA LEU A 13 0.33 -27.33 -15.40
C LEU A 13 0.82 -26.22 -14.46
N VAL A 14 0.27 -25.01 -14.55
CA VAL A 14 0.56 -23.92 -13.62
C VAL A 14 -0.62 -23.73 -12.67
N LEU A 15 -0.44 -24.13 -11.41
CA LEU A 15 -1.41 -23.95 -10.32
C LEU A 15 -1.31 -22.55 -9.72
N ASP A 16 -2.40 -22.06 -9.11
CA ASP A 16 -2.48 -20.73 -8.50
C ASP A 16 -2.10 -19.59 -9.48
N SER A 17 -2.49 -19.76 -10.75
CA SER A 17 -2.03 -18.90 -11.85
C SER A 17 -2.57 -17.47 -11.83
N ASP A 18 -3.40 -17.10 -10.85
CA ASP A 18 -3.85 -15.73 -10.59
C ASP A 18 -2.80 -14.84 -9.93
N CYS A 19 -1.69 -15.40 -9.46
CA CYS A 19 -0.56 -14.62 -8.94
C CYS A 19 0.38 -14.12 -10.06
N ALA A 20 1.18 -13.09 -9.78
CA ALA A 20 2.09 -12.51 -10.76
C ALA A 20 3.09 -13.54 -11.33
N ALA A 21 3.68 -14.37 -10.45
CA ALA A 21 4.60 -15.42 -10.87
C ALA A 21 3.95 -16.45 -11.80
N GLY A 22 2.69 -16.82 -11.54
CA GLY A 22 1.93 -17.76 -12.37
C GLY A 22 1.69 -17.24 -13.79
N VAL A 23 1.34 -15.95 -13.93
CA VAL A 23 1.20 -15.29 -15.24
C VAL A 23 2.54 -15.33 -16.01
N GLU A 24 3.65 -14.98 -15.34
CA GLU A 24 4.98 -15.01 -15.95
C GLU A 24 5.41 -16.42 -16.37
N CYS A 25 5.07 -17.45 -15.58
CA CYS A 25 5.32 -18.85 -15.92
C CYS A 25 4.56 -19.24 -17.20
N VAL A 26 3.28 -18.90 -17.31
CA VAL A 26 2.48 -19.18 -18.52
C VAL A 26 3.07 -18.50 -19.75
N GLN A 27 3.44 -17.23 -19.64
CA GLN A 27 4.01 -16.48 -20.76
C GLN A 27 5.43 -16.93 -21.14
N SER A 28 6.29 -17.25 -20.16
CA SER A 28 7.64 -17.79 -20.42
C SER A 28 7.55 -19.17 -21.07
N LEU A 29 6.87 -20.12 -20.44
CA LEU A 29 6.84 -21.51 -20.91
C LEU A 29 6.15 -21.65 -22.26
N GLY A 30 5.11 -20.85 -22.52
CA GLY A 30 4.49 -20.79 -23.83
C GLY A 30 5.42 -20.23 -24.92
N ARG A 31 6.25 -19.21 -24.60
CA ARG A 31 7.29 -18.72 -25.51
C ARG A 31 8.42 -19.73 -25.72
N PHE A 32 8.72 -20.52 -24.69
CA PHE A 32 9.68 -21.61 -24.74
C PHE A 32 9.17 -22.82 -25.57
N GLY A 33 7.87 -22.84 -25.89
CA GLY A 33 7.26 -23.84 -26.76
C GLY A 33 6.54 -24.96 -26.02
N ALA A 34 6.32 -24.84 -24.71
CA ALA A 34 5.52 -25.79 -23.94
C ALA A 34 4.01 -25.59 -24.16
N ARG A 35 3.24 -26.68 -24.00
CA ARG A 35 1.78 -26.63 -23.91
C ARG A 35 1.40 -26.39 -22.44
N VAL A 36 0.93 -25.18 -22.13
CA VAL A 36 0.70 -24.76 -20.75
C VAL A 36 -0.78 -24.72 -20.42
N ASP A 37 -1.21 -25.55 -19.48
CA ASP A 37 -2.54 -25.47 -18.88
C ASP A 37 -2.46 -24.60 -17.61
N ALA A 38 -3.29 -23.57 -17.54
CA ALA A 38 -3.35 -22.64 -16.42
C ALA A 38 -4.52 -23.00 -15.51
N ALA A 39 -4.25 -23.11 -14.21
CA ALA A 39 -5.24 -23.42 -13.20
C ALA A 39 -5.32 -22.30 -12.15
N SER A 40 -6.53 -21.89 -11.78
CA SER A 40 -6.77 -20.84 -10.78
C SER A 40 -8.14 -21.00 -10.16
N ALA A 41 -8.28 -20.60 -8.89
CA ALA A 41 -9.59 -20.54 -8.23
C ALA A 41 -10.46 -19.40 -8.77
N ASN A 42 -9.83 -18.41 -9.42
CA ASN A 42 -10.51 -17.24 -9.96
C ASN A 42 -10.63 -17.33 -11.49
N SER A 43 -11.86 -17.43 -11.99
CA SER A 43 -12.17 -17.43 -13.43
C SER A 43 -11.73 -16.15 -14.14
N GLY A 44 -11.53 -15.05 -13.39
CA GLY A 44 -10.97 -13.79 -13.86
C GLY A 44 -9.44 -13.70 -13.81
N SER A 45 -8.71 -14.81 -13.63
CA SER A 45 -7.24 -14.84 -13.62
C SER A 45 -6.63 -14.18 -14.86
N LEU A 46 -5.54 -13.43 -14.68
CA LEU A 46 -4.79 -12.84 -15.80
C LEU A 46 -4.14 -13.91 -16.67
N ALA A 47 -3.73 -15.03 -16.09
CA ALA A 47 -3.15 -16.14 -16.83
C ALA A 47 -4.13 -16.70 -17.87
N PHE A 48 -5.44 -16.72 -17.56
CA PHE A 48 -6.49 -17.20 -18.47
C PHE A 48 -6.69 -16.29 -19.70
N VAL A 49 -6.19 -15.07 -19.65
CA VAL A 49 -6.25 -14.11 -20.77
C VAL A 49 -5.06 -14.32 -21.73
N SER A 50 -3.98 -14.93 -21.25
CA SER A 50 -2.79 -15.20 -22.05
C SER A 50 -3.13 -16.06 -23.26
N ARG A 51 -2.53 -15.73 -24.41
CA ARG A 51 -2.59 -16.61 -25.59
C ARG A 51 -1.91 -17.97 -25.38
N TYR A 52 -1.04 -18.08 -24.38
CA TYR A 52 -0.29 -19.29 -24.09
C TYR A 52 -1.00 -20.23 -23.11
N ALA A 53 -2.11 -19.79 -22.50
CA ALA A 53 -2.97 -20.66 -21.71
C ALA A 53 -3.79 -21.57 -22.64
N HIS A 54 -3.33 -22.81 -22.78
CA HIS A 54 -3.94 -23.82 -23.64
C HIS A 54 -5.28 -24.32 -23.07
N ARG A 55 -5.30 -24.84 -21.82
CA ARG A 55 -6.54 -25.03 -21.04
C ARG A 55 -6.59 -24.05 -19.87
N LYS A 56 -7.81 -23.70 -19.49
CA LYS A 56 -8.13 -22.82 -18.37
C LYS A 56 -8.96 -23.63 -17.38
N LEU A 57 -8.36 -23.96 -16.25
CA LEU A 57 -8.92 -24.91 -15.31
C LEU A 57 -9.30 -24.20 -14.02
N ILE A 58 -10.55 -24.37 -13.57
CA ILE A 58 -10.94 -23.89 -12.25
C ILE A 58 -10.43 -24.89 -11.22
N GLN A 59 -9.45 -24.48 -10.44
CA GLN A 59 -8.87 -25.32 -9.39
C GLN A 59 -9.62 -25.08 -8.06
N PRO A 60 -9.88 -26.12 -7.27
CA PRO A 60 -10.36 -25.95 -5.91
C PRO A 60 -9.22 -25.59 -4.94
N GLY A 61 -9.57 -25.08 -3.77
CA GLY A 61 -8.63 -24.77 -2.70
C GLY A 61 -8.48 -25.90 -1.68
N GLY A 62 -7.44 -25.80 -0.85
CA GLY A 62 -7.27 -26.63 0.35
C GLY A 62 -7.28 -28.14 0.08
N SER A 63 -8.03 -28.87 0.89
CA SER A 63 -8.07 -30.35 0.86
C SER A 63 -8.59 -30.93 -0.45
N ALA A 64 -9.38 -30.17 -1.22
CA ALA A 64 -9.95 -30.63 -2.49
C ALA A 64 -8.94 -30.60 -3.66
N LEU A 65 -7.76 -29.99 -3.49
CA LEU A 65 -6.76 -29.84 -4.55
C LEU A 65 -6.21 -31.20 -5.04
N LEU A 66 -5.83 -32.10 -4.12
CA LEU A 66 -5.22 -33.38 -4.51
C LEU A 66 -6.20 -34.31 -5.24
N PRO A 67 -7.45 -34.53 -4.76
CA PRO A 67 -8.44 -35.30 -5.50
C PRO A 67 -8.74 -34.72 -6.89
N TRP A 68 -8.80 -33.40 -6.99
CA TRP A 68 -9.01 -32.72 -8.28
C TRP A 68 -7.84 -32.91 -9.24
N LEU A 69 -6.59 -32.86 -8.75
CA LEU A 69 -5.41 -33.17 -9.56
C LEU A 69 -5.50 -34.58 -10.14
N ASP A 70 -5.90 -35.57 -9.34
CA ASP A 70 -6.08 -36.95 -9.83
C ASP A 70 -7.18 -37.02 -10.90
N GLN A 71 -8.31 -36.33 -10.72
CA GLN A 71 -9.39 -36.26 -11.71
C GLN A 71 -8.95 -35.69 -13.07
N ILE A 72 -8.06 -34.68 -13.07
CA ILE A 72 -7.56 -34.08 -14.32
C ILE A 72 -6.38 -34.84 -14.93
N GLY A 73 -5.95 -35.95 -14.31
CA GLY A 73 -4.85 -36.78 -14.78
C GLY A 73 -3.49 -36.08 -14.67
N TRP A 74 -3.14 -35.55 -13.50
CA TRP A 74 -1.90 -34.77 -13.32
C TRP A 74 -0.60 -35.49 -13.75
N ARG A 75 -0.60 -36.82 -13.80
CA ARG A 75 0.54 -37.65 -14.24
C ARG A 75 0.88 -37.50 -15.72
N ASP A 76 -0.04 -36.95 -16.51
CA ASP A 76 0.16 -36.64 -17.93
C ASP A 76 1.03 -35.39 -18.18
N TYR A 77 1.28 -34.59 -17.16
CA TYR A 77 2.12 -33.39 -17.27
C TYR A 77 3.57 -33.74 -17.03
N ASP A 78 4.46 -33.06 -17.75
CA ASP A 78 5.91 -33.19 -17.58
C ASP A 78 6.40 -32.34 -16.41
N LEU A 79 5.70 -31.25 -16.09
CA LEU A 79 5.99 -30.35 -14.97
C LEU A 79 4.69 -29.78 -14.37
N ILE A 80 4.64 -29.71 -13.04
CA ILE A 80 3.56 -29.03 -12.30
C ILE A 80 4.16 -27.88 -11.51
N ILE A 81 3.70 -26.64 -11.73
CA ILE A 81 4.21 -25.46 -11.04
C ILE A 81 3.19 -24.98 -10.00
N PRO A 82 3.43 -25.20 -8.70
CA PRO A 82 2.70 -24.52 -7.64
C PRO A 82 3.17 -23.06 -7.53
N ALA A 83 2.42 -22.12 -8.10
CA ALA A 83 2.85 -20.72 -8.15
C ALA A 83 2.71 -19.99 -6.80
N THR A 84 2.01 -20.56 -5.82
CA THR A 84 1.90 -19.99 -4.47
C THR A 84 2.08 -21.03 -3.37
N GLU A 85 2.26 -20.54 -2.15
CA GLU A 85 2.33 -21.37 -0.94
C GLU A 85 1.05 -22.20 -0.69
N VAL A 86 -0.09 -21.84 -1.28
CA VAL A 86 -1.35 -22.56 -1.07
C VAL A 86 -1.24 -23.99 -1.59
N SER A 87 -0.85 -24.16 -2.85
CA SER A 87 -0.62 -25.49 -3.42
C SER A 87 0.54 -26.22 -2.73
N LEU A 88 1.58 -25.49 -2.32
CA LEU A 88 2.73 -26.09 -1.62
C LEU A 88 2.36 -26.67 -0.26
N LEU A 89 1.44 -26.05 0.49
CA LEU A 89 0.96 -26.59 1.76
C LEU A 89 0.29 -27.96 1.56
N CYS A 90 -0.48 -28.12 0.48
CA CYS A 90 -1.05 -29.42 0.12
C CYS A 90 0.06 -30.42 -0.25
N PHE A 91 1.07 -30.01 -1.02
CA PHE A 91 2.14 -30.90 -1.49
C PHE A 91 3.13 -31.31 -0.38
N ALA A 92 3.25 -30.47 0.66
CA ALA A 92 3.99 -30.77 1.89
C ALA A 92 3.20 -31.65 2.89
N GLY A 93 1.88 -31.80 2.66
CA GLY A 93 0.98 -32.63 3.44
C GLY A 93 1.33 -34.12 3.37
N PRO A 94 0.86 -34.92 4.34
CA PRO A 94 1.09 -36.37 4.35
C PRO A 94 0.41 -37.08 3.17
N ASP A 95 -0.71 -36.56 2.68
CA ASP A 95 -1.52 -37.18 1.63
C ASP A 95 -0.96 -36.97 0.23
N ALA A 96 0.00 -36.04 0.06
CA ALA A 96 0.60 -35.76 -1.23
C ALA A 96 1.61 -36.85 -1.64
N PRO A 97 1.43 -37.50 -2.82
CA PRO A 97 2.36 -38.50 -3.32
C PRO A 97 3.78 -37.94 -3.51
N ALA A 98 4.80 -38.78 -3.33
CA ALA A 98 6.19 -38.38 -3.61
C ALA A 98 6.40 -38.03 -5.09
N GLU A 99 5.82 -38.80 -6.00
CA GLU A 99 5.83 -38.56 -7.44
C GLU A 99 5.29 -37.17 -7.80
N LEU A 100 4.27 -36.66 -7.07
CA LEU A 100 3.73 -35.33 -7.32
C LEU A 100 4.75 -34.23 -6.98
N ARG A 101 5.50 -34.39 -5.88
CA ARG A 101 6.58 -33.46 -5.51
C ARG A 101 7.74 -33.52 -6.49
N GLU A 102 8.10 -34.70 -6.96
CA GLU A 102 9.13 -34.89 -7.99
C GLU A 102 8.70 -34.21 -9.30
N ARG A 103 7.45 -34.43 -9.72
CA ARG A 103 6.89 -33.77 -10.92
C ARG A 103 6.80 -32.26 -10.78
N ALA A 104 6.64 -31.78 -9.56
CA ALA A 104 6.65 -30.35 -9.25
C ALA A 104 8.06 -29.78 -9.02
N MET A 105 9.09 -30.61 -9.18
CA MET A 105 10.49 -30.26 -8.97
C MET A 105 10.71 -29.63 -7.59
N LEU A 106 10.10 -30.18 -6.54
CA LEU A 106 10.20 -29.65 -5.18
C LEU A 106 11.28 -30.37 -4.37
N ALA A 107 11.78 -29.68 -3.34
CA ALA A 107 12.62 -30.27 -2.32
C ALA A 107 11.91 -31.45 -1.61
N PRO A 108 12.67 -32.36 -0.96
CA PRO A 108 12.11 -33.38 -0.09
C PRO A 108 11.14 -32.77 0.94
N ARG A 109 10.14 -33.55 1.38
CA ARG A 109 9.03 -33.07 2.23
C ARG A 109 9.52 -32.29 3.45
N GLU A 110 10.57 -32.77 4.13
CA GLU A 110 11.15 -32.07 5.28
C GLU A 110 11.76 -30.72 4.90
N GLY A 111 12.56 -30.67 3.83
CA GLY A 111 13.13 -29.42 3.33
C GLY A 111 12.07 -28.39 2.96
N LEU A 112 11.00 -28.84 2.28
CA LEU A 112 9.86 -27.99 1.93
C LEU A 112 9.12 -27.47 3.18
N ARG A 113 8.85 -28.34 4.17
CA ARG A 113 8.21 -27.94 5.44
C ARG A 113 9.07 -26.94 6.21
N THR A 114 10.39 -27.10 6.22
CA THR A 114 11.31 -26.15 6.85
C THR A 114 11.20 -24.77 6.19
N ALA A 115 11.22 -24.70 4.85
CA ALA A 115 11.09 -23.43 4.14
C ALA A 115 9.71 -22.74 4.32
N LEU A 116 8.65 -23.53 4.56
CA LEU A 116 7.29 -23.02 4.83
C LEU A 116 7.07 -22.59 6.30
N SER A 117 8.06 -22.79 7.18
CA SER A 117 8.02 -22.37 8.58
C SER A 117 9.14 -21.36 8.85
N LYS A 118 8.76 -20.15 9.28
CA LYS A 118 9.75 -19.12 9.64
C LYS A 118 10.61 -19.53 10.82
N GLU A 119 10.03 -20.27 11.77
CA GLU A 119 10.74 -20.80 12.93
C GLU A 119 11.76 -21.85 12.50
N ALA A 120 11.35 -22.85 11.73
CA ALA A 120 12.26 -23.93 11.31
C ALA A 120 13.37 -23.40 10.38
N THR A 121 13.04 -22.46 9.49
CA THR A 121 14.04 -21.76 8.65
C THR A 121 15.05 -21.01 9.52
N TRP A 122 14.60 -20.32 10.56
CA TRP A 122 15.47 -19.60 11.48
C TRP A 122 16.38 -20.55 12.27
N GLN A 123 15.86 -21.69 12.76
CA GLN A 123 16.65 -22.71 13.44
C GLN A 123 17.73 -23.28 12.51
N ALA A 124 17.37 -23.67 11.28
CA ALA A 124 18.31 -24.17 10.28
C ALA A 124 19.40 -23.14 9.92
N ALA A 125 19.04 -21.86 9.87
CA ALA A 125 20.01 -20.78 9.63
C ALA A 125 21.01 -20.63 10.78
N ARG A 126 20.55 -20.74 12.03
CA ARG A 126 21.43 -20.69 13.22
C ARG A 126 22.41 -21.85 13.28
N GLU A 127 21.97 -23.06 12.95
CA GLU A 127 22.86 -24.23 12.84
C GLU A 127 24.00 -24.01 11.83
N LEU A 128 23.74 -23.21 10.80
CA LEU A 128 24.70 -22.87 9.76
C LEU A 128 25.46 -21.56 10.03
N SER A 129 25.29 -20.92 11.19
CA SER A 129 25.87 -19.61 11.50
C SER A 129 25.53 -18.54 10.45
N ILE A 130 24.35 -18.63 9.84
CA ILE A 130 23.81 -17.60 8.94
C ILE A 130 23.16 -16.53 9.82
N PRO A 131 23.55 -15.25 9.70
CA PRO A 131 22.98 -14.20 10.53
C PRO A 131 21.47 -14.09 10.31
N THR A 132 20.74 -14.06 11.42
CA THR A 132 19.29 -13.85 11.47
C THR A 132 19.03 -12.77 12.49
N PRO A 133 17.96 -11.97 12.34
CA PRO A 133 17.61 -11.03 13.39
C PRO A 133 17.19 -11.78 14.65
N ALA A 134 17.51 -11.23 15.83
CA ALA A 134 17.12 -11.78 17.13
C ALA A 134 15.61 -12.07 17.14
N SER A 135 15.26 -13.32 17.42
CA SER A 135 13.88 -13.81 17.28
C SER A 135 13.49 -14.75 18.41
N VAL A 136 12.23 -14.68 18.83
CA VAL A 136 11.61 -15.60 19.80
C VAL A 136 10.19 -15.94 19.33
N VAL A 137 9.67 -17.11 19.70
CA VAL A 137 8.26 -17.45 19.45
C VAL A 137 7.41 -16.94 20.61
N VAL A 138 6.34 -16.20 20.30
CA VAL A 138 5.37 -15.66 21.27
C VAL A 138 3.95 -16.06 20.86
N ARG A 139 3.08 -16.12 21.87
CA ARG A 139 1.65 -16.41 21.74
C ARG A 139 0.84 -15.51 22.67
N MET A 140 -0.48 -15.50 22.50
CA MET A 140 -1.37 -14.76 23.41
C MET A 140 -1.07 -15.11 24.88
N GLY A 141 -0.95 -14.07 25.72
CA GLY A 141 -0.60 -14.19 27.14
C GLY A 141 0.91 -14.13 27.45
N ALA A 142 1.78 -14.06 26.44
CA ALA A 142 3.20 -13.78 26.65
C ALA A 142 3.42 -12.36 27.24
N ARG A 143 4.58 -12.14 27.88
CA ARG A 143 4.98 -10.81 28.34
C ARG A 143 5.53 -9.98 27.18
N PRO A 144 5.22 -8.68 27.09
CA PRO A 144 5.76 -7.82 26.04
C PRO A 144 7.29 -7.69 26.17
N PRO A 145 8.02 -7.47 25.06
CA PRO A 145 9.45 -7.21 25.10
C PRO A 145 9.78 -5.87 25.76
N ALA A 146 11.03 -5.74 26.21
CA ALA A 146 11.53 -4.49 26.79
C ALA A 146 11.80 -3.41 25.73
N GLU A 147 12.13 -3.82 24.50
CA GLU A 147 12.52 -2.92 23.41
C GLU A 147 11.51 -2.98 22.25
N PHE A 148 11.26 -1.81 21.66
CA PHE A 148 10.41 -1.62 20.49
C PHE A 148 11.13 -0.71 19.48
N PRO A 149 10.82 -0.80 18.18
CA PRO A 149 9.77 -1.61 17.57
C PRO A 149 10.17 -3.08 17.35
N VAL A 150 9.18 -3.97 17.36
CA VAL A 150 9.35 -5.38 17.01
C VAL A 150 8.48 -5.78 15.84
N VAL A 151 8.92 -6.78 15.09
CA VAL A 151 8.19 -7.35 13.96
C VAL A 151 7.54 -8.66 14.43
N LEU A 152 6.23 -8.73 14.35
CA LEU A 152 5.43 -9.92 14.62
C LEU A 152 5.10 -10.60 13.30
N LYS A 153 5.73 -11.74 13.06
CA LYS A 153 5.49 -12.57 11.87
C LYS A 153 4.76 -13.84 12.28
N PRO A 154 3.57 -14.13 11.74
CA PRO A 154 2.97 -15.46 11.88
C PRO A 154 3.98 -16.53 11.46
N VAL A 155 4.14 -17.59 12.27
CA VAL A 155 5.10 -18.69 11.98
C VAL A 155 4.84 -19.27 10.58
N HIS A 156 3.57 -19.37 10.21
CA HIS A 156 3.10 -19.68 8.88
C HIS A 156 2.36 -18.49 8.27
N SER A 157 2.80 -18.01 7.11
CA SER A 157 2.13 -16.91 6.39
C SER A 157 0.74 -17.28 5.89
N LYS A 158 0.50 -18.58 5.67
CA LYS A 158 -0.78 -19.12 5.22
C LYS A 158 -1.10 -20.41 5.96
N THR A 159 -2.37 -20.62 6.26
CA THR A 159 -2.87 -21.86 6.85
C THR A 159 -4.09 -22.37 6.08
N LEU A 160 -4.24 -23.70 6.04
CA LEU A 160 -5.41 -24.35 5.42
C LEU A 160 -6.49 -24.55 6.48
N GLN A 161 -7.73 -24.20 6.14
CA GLN A 161 -8.91 -24.45 6.96
C GLN A 161 -10.00 -25.06 6.08
N GLY A 162 -10.04 -26.39 6.02
CA GLY A 162 -10.88 -27.12 5.06
C GLY A 162 -10.49 -26.79 3.62
N GLU A 163 -11.45 -26.29 2.83
CA GLU A 163 -11.24 -25.85 1.45
C GLU A 163 -10.73 -24.41 1.34
N HIS A 164 -10.70 -23.66 2.44
CA HIS A 164 -10.27 -22.27 2.47
C HIS A 164 -8.82 -22.12 2.89
N THR A 165 -8.18 -21.04 2.42
CA THR A 165 -6.85 -20.63 2.87
C THR A 165 -6.95 -19.29 3.58
N LEU A 166 -6.37 -19.22 4.78
CA LEU A 166 -6.22 -17.97 5.52
C LEU A 166 -4.82 -17.40 5.27
N GLU A 167 -4.74 -16.10 4.98
CA GLU A 167 -3.49 -15.36 4.85
C GLU A 167 -3.29 -14.48 6.07
N HIS A 168 -2.12 -14.60 6.69
CA HIS A 168 -1.75 -13.86 7.90
C HIS A 168 -0.68 -12.85 7.59
N ARG A 169 -0.85 -11.61 8.07
CA ARG A 169 0.03 -10.49 7.75
C ARG A 169 1.03 -10.22 8.85
N VAL A 170 2.20 -9.71 8.45
CA VAL A 170 3.21 -9.20 9.36
C VAL A 170 2.72 -7.90 9.99
N VAL A 171 2.96 -7.75 11.30
CA VAL A 171 2.66 -6.52 12.05
C VAL A 171 3.95 -5.96 12.61
N ILE A 172 4.15 -4.65 12.48
CA ILE A 172 5.23 -3.93 13.18
C ILE A 172 4.60 -3.25 14.39
N ALA A 173 4.89 -3.76 15.57
CA ALA A 173 4.42 -3.19 16.83
C ALA A 173 5.43 -2.16 17.33
N ARG A 174 4.99 -0.92 17.55
CA ARG A 174 5.82 0.19 18.04
C ARG A 174 5.83 0.32 19.56
N ASN A 175 4.89 -0.33 20.24
CA ASN A 175 4.74 -0.30 21.68
C ASN A 175 3.99 -1.55 22.17
N ALA A 176 3.90 -1.72 23.49
CA ALA A 176 3.29 -2.88 24.12
C ALA A 176 1.78 -3.02 23.80
N GLU A 177 1.06 -1.92 23.64
CA GLU A 177 -0.37 -1.93 23.30
C GLU A 177 -0.61 -2.51 21.90
N GLN A 178 0.12 -2.02 20.88
CA GLN A 178 0.05 -2.54 19.52
C GLN A 178 0.49 -4.00 19.43
N TRP A 179 1.47 -4.37 20.25
CA TRP A 179 1.96 -5.75 20.36
C TRP A 179 0.87 -6.67 20.91
N ALA A 180 0.24 -6.31 22.03
CA ALA A 180 -0.83 -7.08 22.63
C ALA A 180 -2.03 -7.21 21.67
N ALA A 181 -2.45 -6.11 21.06
CA ALA A 181 -3.56 -6.10 20.11
C ALA A 181 -3.30 -7.03 18.89
N ALA A 182 -2.05 -7.14 18.44
CA ALA A 182 -1.70 -8.04 17.33
C ALA A 182 -1.85 -9.52 17.70
N LEU A 183 -1.50 -9.90 18.93
CA LEU A 183 -1.65 -11.26 19.46
C LEU A 183 -3.11 -11.58 19.77
N GLU A 184 -3.84 -10.63 20.37
CA GLU A 184 -5.27 -10.77 20.69
C GLU A 184 -6.16 -10.88 19.45
N ALA A 185 -5.76 -10.25 18.34
CA ALA A 185 -6.50 -10.35 17.08
C ALA A 185 -6.45 -11.76 16.46
N LYS A 186 -5.48 -12.60 16.89
CA LYS A 186 -5.18 -13.93 16.34
C LYS A 186 -4.70 -14.88 17.46
N PRO A 187 -5.54 -15.17 18.46
CA PRO A 187 -5.14 -15.95 19.64
C PRO A 187 -4.72 -17.39 19.32
N GLU A 188 -5.12 -17.91 18.16
CA GLU A 188 -4.82 -19.25 17.66
C GLU A 188 -3.44 -19.38 17.00
N LEU A 189 -2.75 -18.27 16.72
CA LEU A 189 -1.49 -18.27 15.98
C LEU A 189 -0.29 -18.08 16.91
N ASP A 190 0.76 -18.84 16.63
CA ASP A 190 2.10 -18.53 17.12
C ASP A 190 2.75 -17.48 16.20
N PHE A 191 3.42 -16.50 16.81
CA PHE A 191 4.16 -15.45 16.13
C PHE A 191 5.65 -15.59 16.41
N GLN A 192 6.47 -15.56 15.36
CA GLN A 192 7.88 -15.24 15.48
C GLN A 192 8.00 -13.72 15.70
N GLN A 193 8.24 -13.32 16.95
CA GLN A 193 8.65 -11.97 17.30
C GLN A 193 10.11 -11.79 16.96
N GLN A 194 10.42 -10.73 16.22
CA GLN A 194 11.74 -10.46 15.69
C GLN A 194 12.14 -9.00 15.92
N GLU A 195 13.42 -8.72 16.17
CA GLU A 195 13.94 -7.36 16.16
C GLU A 195 13.70 -6.68 14.80
N TYR A 196 13.45 -5.36 14.82
CA TYR A 196 13.31 -4.62 13.58
C TYR A 196 14.68 -4.29 12.96
N VAL A 197 14.98 -4.86 11.79
CA VAL A 197 16.20 -4.55 11.03
C VAL A 197 15.88 -3.57 9.90
N ALA A 198 16.40 -2.35 10.03
CA ALA A 198 16.36 -1.36 8.95
C ALA A 198 17.36 -1.70 7.85
N GLY A 199 16.99 -1.47 6.58
CA GLY A 199 17.88 -1.78 5.45
C GLY A 199 17.14 -2.01 4.13
N ARG A 200 17.90 -2.38 3.10
CA ARG A 200 17.36 -2.75 1.78
C ARG A 200 17.03 -4.24 1.74
N GLY A 201 15.91 -4.60 1.11
CA GLY A 201 15.57 -6.01 0.86
C GLY A 201 16.30 -6.52 -0.38
N VAL A 202 17.01 -7.63 -0.25
CA VAL A 202 17.73 -8.30 -1.34
C VAL A 202 17.24 -9.75 -1.45
N GLY A 203 16.81 -10.15 -2.63
CA GLY A 203 16.49 -11.55 -2.94
C GLY A 203 17.64 -12.20 -3.68
N ILE A 204 18.00 -13.42 -3.29
CA ILE A 204 18.87 -14.32 -4.05
C ILE A 204 18.01 -15.46 -4.57
N GLU A 205 17.84 -15.50 -5.88
CA GLU A 205 16.96 -16.46 -6.53
C GLU A 205 17.76 -17.57 -7.18
N CYS A 206 17.37 -18.81 -6.90
CA CYS A 206 18.17 -19.98 -7.21
C CYS A 206 17.35 -21.03 -7.95
N LEU A 207 18.00 -21.74 -8.87
CA LEU A 207 17.57 -23.02 -9.41
C LEU A 207 18.55 -24.07 -8.91
N LEU A 208 18.06 -25.09 -8.21
CA LEU A 208 18.88 -26.16 -7.68
C LEU A 208 18.44 -27.53 -8.20
N GLU A 209 19.41 -28.42 -8.30
CA GLU A 209 19.20 -29.83 -8.57
C GLU A 209 19.75 -30.63 -7.39
N HIS A 210 18.86 -31.10 -6.51
CA HIS A 210 19.19 -31.97 -5.37
C HIS A 210 20.28 -31.40 -4.44
N GLY A 211 20.20 -30.10 -4.15
CA GLY A 211 21.11 -29.35 -3.29
C GLY A 211 22.26 -28.69 -4.05
N GLN A 212 22.45 -28.98 -5.34
CA GLN A 212 23.46 -28.36 -6.17
C GLN A 212 22.91 -27.10 -6.84
N LEU A 213 23.54 -25.95 -6.60
CA LEU A 213 23.18 -24.70 -7.25
C LEU A 213 23.49 -24.77 -8.74
N ARG A 214 22.48 -24.55 -9.58
CA ARG A 214 22.62 -24.53 -11.03
C ARG A 214 22.64 -23.11 -11.58
N TRP A 215 21.61 -22.34 -11.27
CA TRP A 215 21.51 -20.92 -11.63
C TRP A 215 21.21 -20.05 -10.42
N ALA A 216 21.66 -18.80 -10.49
CA ALA A 216 21.40 -17.77 -9.52
C ALA A 216 21.07 -16.42 -10.19
N PHE A 217 20.27 -15.62 -9.50
CA PHE A 217 19.96 -14.24 -9.82
C PHE A 217 19.89 -13.43 -8.52
N ALA A 218 20.08 -12.12 -8.61
CA ALA A 218 19.94 -11.26 -7.45
C ALA A 218 19.15 -10.00 -7.81
N HIS A 219 18.24 -9.62 -6.91
CA HIS A 219 17.54 -8.35 -7.02
C HIS A 219 17.53 -7.57 -5.71
N GLU A 220 17.39 -6.26 -5.83
CA GLU A 220 17.11 -5.35 -4.73
C GLU A 220 15.70 -4.77 -4.88
N ARG A 221 14.97 -4.76 -3.76
CA ARG A 221 13.63 -4.15 -3.67
C ARG A 221 13.81 -2.64 -3.55
N VAL A 222 13.41 -1.91 -4.58
CA VAL A 222 13.55 -0.46 -4.64
C VAL A 222 12.38 0.21 -3.92
N HIS A 223 11.15 -0.26 -4.20
CA HIS A 223 9.89 0.12 -3.55
C HIS A 223 9.13 -1.11 -3.04
N GLU A 224 8.51 -0.97 -1.88
CA GLU A 224 7.75 -2.01 -1.18
C GLU A 224 6.40 -1.46 -0.77
N TYR A 225 5.32 -2.18 -1.08
CA TYR A 225 3.96 -1.75 -0.74
C TYR A 225 3.24 -2.80 0.12
N PRO A 226 2.71 -2.42 1.30
CA PRO A 226 2.64 -1.07 1.89
C PRO A 226 4.02 -0.52 2.35
N LEU A 227 4.09 0.79 2.66
CA LEU A 227 5.34 1.48 3.06
C LEU A 227 6.00 0.91 4.31
N THR A 228 5.26 0.16 5.14
CA THR A 228 5.79 -0.52 6.33
C THR A 228 6.53 -1.81 6.00
N GLY A 229 6.64 -2.18 4.72
CA GLY A 229 7.17 -3.47 4.28
C GLY A 229 6.07 -4.38 3.74
N GLY A 230 6.37 -5.05 2.64
CA GLY A 230 5.44 -5.87 1.87
C GLY A 230 5.99 -6.09 0.47
N GLY A 231 5.34 -6.93 -0.35
CA GLY A 231 5.90 -7.33 -1.66
C GLY A 231 6.41 -6.17 -2.52
N SER A 232 7.47 -6.43 -3.29
CA SER A 232 8.11 -5.43 -4.14
C SER A 232 7.12 -4.89 -5.19
N SER A 233 7.01 -3.56 -5.26
CA SER A 233 6.29 -2.87 -6.33
C SER A 233 7.24 -2.38 -7.43
N TYR A 234 8.49 -2.11 -7.06
CA TYR A 234 9.56 -1.73 -7.98
C TYR A 234 10.87 -2.35 -7.51
N ARG A 235 11.62 -2.96 -8.43
CA ARG A 235 12.87 -3.66 -8.13
C ARG A 235 13.89 -3.49 -9.24
N LYS A 236 15.14 -3.79 -8.92
CA LYS A 236 16.25 -3.80 -9.88
C LYS A 236 17.09 -5.06 -9.74
N SER A 237 17.61 -5.55 -10.85
CA SER A 237 18.67 -6.55 -10.85
C SER A 237 19.96 -5.92 -10.31
N ILE A 238 20.73 -6.69 -9.56
CA ILE A 238 22.04 -6.28 -9.03
C ILE A 238 23.08 -7.36 -9.34
N PRO A 239 24.38 -7.05 -9.37
CA PRO A 239 25.40 -8.08 -9.43
C PRO A 239 25.24 -9.07 -8.25
N LEU A 240 25.51 -10.36 -8.49
CA LEU A 240 25.40 -11.43 -7.48
C LEU A 240 26.35 -11.16 -6.30
N PRO A 241 25.83 -10.79 -5.11
CA PRO A 241 26.66 -10.62 -3.93
C PRO A 241 27.11 -12.02 -3.46
N GLN A 242 28.42 -12.26 -3.45
CA GLN A 242 28.97 -13.60 -3.22
C GLN A 242 28.68 -14.11 -1.80
N ASP A 243 28.71 -13.22 -0.81
CA ASP A 243 28.34 -13.50 0.58
C ASP A 243 26.89 -14.01 0.70
N LEU A 244 25.94 -13.32 0.08
CA LEU A 244 24.53 -13.72 0.09
C LEU A 244 24.29 -15.01 -0.70
N LEU A 245 25.01 -15.18 -1.81
CA LEU A 245 24.95 -16.40 -2.61
C LEU A 245 25.47 -17.61 -1.84
N ASP A 246 26.59 -17.48 -1.13
CA ASP A 246 27.16 -18.56 -0.33
C ASP A 246 26.26 -18.95 0.85
N MET A 247 25.68 -17.97 1.55
CA MET A 247 24.67 -18.24 2.58
C MET A 247 23.45 -18.98 2.00
N SER A 248 22.95 -18.54 0.85
CA SER A 248 21.82 -19.17 0.15
C SER A 248 22.15 -20.60 -0.28
N ARG A 249 23.35 -20.83 -0.84
CA ARG A 249 23.83 -22.14 -1.27
C ARG A 249 23.95 -23.11 -0.09
N ARG A 250 24.52 -22.67 1.04
CA ARG A 250 24.64 -23.50 2.25
C ARG A 250 23.28 -23.87 2.83
N LEU A 251 22.38 -22.90 2.94
CA LEU A 251 21.04 -23.10 3.47
C LEU A 251 20.21 -24.07 2.60
N LEU A 252 20.13 -23.81 1.30
CA LEU A 252 19.37 -24.66 0.38
C LEU A 252 20.03 -26.03 0.17
N GLY A 253 21.37 -26.11 0.24
CA GLY A 253 22.11 -27.37 0.24
C GLY A 253 21.77 -28.25 1.44
N ARG A 254 21.70 -27.68 2.65
CA ARG A 254 21.28 -28.37 3.89
C ARG A 254 19.85 -28.92 3.81
N LEU A 255 18.97 -28.26 3.06
CA LEU A 255 17.60 -28.69 2.80
C LEU A 255 17.47 -29.67 1.63
N ARG A 256 18.59 -30.05 0.99
CA ARG A 256 18.65 -30.86 -0.24
C ARG A 256 17.71 -30.31 -1.32
N TRP A 257 17.71 -28.98 -1.47
CA TRP A 257 16.72 -28.29 -2.27
C TRP A 257 16.72 -28.73 -3.73
N HIS A 258 15.54 -28.88 -4.32
CA HIS A 258 15.37 -29.19 -5.73
C HIS A 258 14.33 -28.23 -6.32
N GLY A 259 14.57 -27.77 -7.54
CA GLY A 259 13.80 -26.72 -8.20
C GLY A 259 14.15 -25.30 -7.77
N VAL A 260 13.17 -24.40 -7.84
CA VAL A 260 13.37 -22.97 -7.61
C VAL A 260 13.17 -22.56 -6.15
N ALA A 261 13.91 -21.55 -5.71
CA ALA A 261 13.68 -20.86 -4.45
C ALA A 261 14.19 -19.42 -4.53
N MET A 262 13.65 -18.55 -3.68
CA MET A 262 14.26 -17.25 -3.40
C MET A 262 14.59 -17.16 -1.91
N VAL A 263 15.82 -16.82 -1.59
CA VAL A 263 16.27 -16.53 -0.22
C VAL A 263 16.27 -15.02 -0.03
N GLU A 264 15.49 -14.52 0.91
CA GLU A 264 15.39 -13.09 1.17
C GLU A 264 16.29 -12.66 2.32
N PHE A 265 17.00 -11.55 2.11
CA PHE A 265 17.86 -10.90 3.09
C PHE A 265 17.46 -9.44 3.31
N LYS A 266 17.69 -8.96 4.52
CA LYS A 266 17.72 -7.53 4.85
C LYS A 266 19.19 -7.13 4.99
N VAL A 267 19.62 -6.17 4.17
CA VAL A 267 21.00 -5.66 4.20
C VAL A 267 21.00 -4.26 4.79
N THR A 268 21.68 -4.07 5.91
CA THR A 268 21.81 -2.78 6.60
C THR A 268 22.68 -1.81 5.80
N GLU A 269 22.72 -0.55 6.23
CA GLU A 269 23.60 0.46 5.63
C GLU A 269 25.09 0.11 5.78
N SER A 270 25.47 -0.55 6.89
CA SER A 270 26.83 -1.06 7.10
C SER A 270 27.19 -2.27 6.23
N GLY A 271 26.23 -2.83 5.48
CA GLY A 271 26.42 -4.01 4.66
C GLY A 271 26.17 -5.34 5.38
N ALA A 272 25.82 -5.33 6.67
CA ALA A 272 25.45 -6.55 7.38
C ALA A 272 24.15 -7.13 6.82
N ALA A 273 24.13 -8.43 6.57
CA ALA A 273 23.01 -9.11 5.94
C ALA A 273 22.36 -10.10 6.91
N TYR A 274 21.04 -10.04 7.00
CA TYR A 274 20.23 -10.87 7.88
C TYR A 274 19.20 -11.65 7.06
N LEU A 275 19.16 -12.97 7.22
CA LEU A 275 18.16 -13.81 6.59
C LEU A 275 16.75 -13.44 7.09
N VAL A 276 15.83 -13.26 6.15
CA VAL A 276 14.42 -12.95 6.42
C VAL A 276 13.56 -14.21 6.31
N GLU A 277 13.61 -14.89 5.17
CA GLU A 277 12.85 -16.11 4.89
C GLU A 277 13.33 -16.82 3.62
N ILE A 278 12.88 -18.07 3.42
CA ILE A 278 12.96 -18.77 2.14
C ILE A 278 11.58 -18.74 1.51
N ASN A 279 11.54 -18.40 0.23
CA ASN A 279 10.36 -18.45 -0.62
C ASN A 279 10.46 -19.72 -1.49
N PRO A 280 9.74 -20.81 -1.17
CA PRO A 280 9.94 -22.13 -1.78
C PRO A 280 9.25 -22.30 -3.16
N ARG A 281 9.16 -21.21 -3.93
CA ARG A 281 8.46 -21.12 -5.23
C ARG A 281 8.97 -19.93 -6.03
N PHE A 282 8.48 -19.77 -7.26
CA PHE A 282 8.68 -18.55 -8.04
C PHE A 282 8.22 -17.30 -7.29
N TRP A 283 9.05 -16.26 -7.32
CA TRP A 283 8.83 -15.02 -6.60
C TRP A 283 7.96 -14.05 -7.38
N GLY A 284 7.26 -13.15 -6.68
CA GLY A 284 6.38 -12.16 -7.32
C GLY A 284 7.11 -11.22 -8.28
N SER A 285 8.43 -11.07 -8.12
CA SER A 285 9.28 -10.27 -9.00
C SER A 285 9.86 -11.01 -10.21
N LEU A 286 9.41 -12.24 -10.51
CA LEU A 286 9.97 -13.13 -11.55
C LEU A 286 10.22 -12.47 -12.92
N ALA A 287 9.32 -11.58 -13.36
CA ALA A 287 9.49 -10.85 -14.62
C ALA A 287 10.86 -10.15 -14.73
N LEU A 288 11.40 -9.66 -13.61
CA LEU A 288 12.72 -9.01 -13.57
C LEU A 288 13.83 -9.98 -13.98
N ALA A 289 13.82 -11.21 -13.47
CA ALA A 289 14.85 -12.20 -13.79
C ALA A 289 14.77 -12.58 -15.26
N ILE A 290 13.57 -12.86 -15.78
CA ILE A 290 13.32 -13.19 -17.18
C ILE A 290 13.80 -12.06 -18.09
N ASP A 291 13.36 -10.83 -17.82
CA ASP A 291 13.72 -9.66 -18.62
C ASP A 291 15.21 -9.34 -18.52
N ALA A 292 15.86 -9.58 -17.38
CA ALA A 292 17.30 -9.37 -17.23
C ALA A 292 18.14 -10.44 -17.95
N GLY A 293 17.57 -11.61 -18.26
CA GLY A 293 18.22 -12.67 -19.05
C GLY A 293 18.21 -14.07 -18.41
N VAL A 294 17.59 -14.27 -17.25
CA VAL A 294 17.52 -15.57 -16.55
C VAL A 294 16.08 -16.10 -16.55
N ASP A 295 15.78 -16.99 -17.49
CA ASP A 295 14.44 -17.58 -17.63
C ASP A 295 14.28 -18.84 -16.75
N PHE A 296 14.03 -18.63 -15.47
CA PHE A 296 13.87 -19.72 -14.49
C PHE A 296 12.74 -20.72 -14.84
N PRO A 297 11.55 -20.31 -15.34
CA PRO A 297 10.54 -21.27 -15.79
C PRO A 297 11.05 -22.22 -16.88
N ALA A 298 11.73 -21.68 -17.89
CA ALA A 298 12.33 -22.50 -18.94
C ALA A 298 13.40 -23.46 -18.38
N GLY A 299 14.28 -22.98 -17.49
CA GLY A 299 15.28 -23.82 -16.83
C GLY A 299 14.67 -24.93 -15.98
N LEU A 300 13.59 -24.64 -15.25
CA LEU A 300 12.88 -25.65 -14.46
C LEU A 300 12.27 -26.73 -15.36
N LEU A 301 11.70 -26.34 -16.51
CA LEU A 301 11.18 -27.30 -17.50
C LEU A 301 12.28 -28.15 -18.13
N MET A 302 13.45 -27.56 -18.41
CA MET A 302 14.61 -28.31 -18.91
C MET A 302 14.99 -29.41 -17.91
N LEU A 303 15.13 -29.08 -16.62
CA LEU A 303 15.41 -30.08 -15.59
C LEU A 303 14.31 -31.14 -15.50
N ALA A 304 13.04 -30.73 -15.48
CA ALA A 304 11.91 -31.65 -15.36
C ALA A 304 11.80 -32.65 -16.53
N THR A 305 12.25 -32.24 -17.72
CA THR A 305 12.23 -33.07 -18.94
C THR A 305 13.57 -33.73 -19.24
N GLY A 306 14.55 -33.66 -18.32
CA GLY A 306 15.89 -34.23 -18.50
C GLY A 306 16.70 -33.59 -19.64
N GLN A 307 16.32 -32.38 -20.07
CA GLN A 307 17.09 -31.63 -21.06
C GLN A 307 18.35 -31.03 -20.41
N PRO A 308 19.48 -30.96 -21.13
CA PRO A 308 20.68 -30.32 -20.62
C PRO A 308 20.41 -28.86 -20.27
N LEU A 309 20.66 -28.52 -19.01
CA LEU A 309 20.60 -27.14 -18.54
C LEU A 309 21.91 -26.44 -18.91
N PRO A 310 21.90 -25.28 -19.61
CA PRO A 310 23.11 -24.56 -19.90
C PRO A 310 23.78 -24.02 -18.62
N PRO A 311 25.05 -23.57 -18.71
CA PRO A 311 25.70 -22.83 -17.62
C PRO A 311 24.88 -21.62 -17.17
N GLN A 312 25.24 -21.03 -16.03
CA GLN A 312 24.65 -19.78 -15.52
C GLN A 312 24.42 -18.77 -16.64
N PRO A 313 23.16 -18.37 -16.92
CA PRO A 313 22.89 -17.35 -17.92
C PRO A 313 23.49 -16.01 -17.49
N ALA A 314 24.09 -15.31 -18.44
CA ALA A 314 24.47 -13.92 -18.23
C ALA A 314 23.20 -13.06 -18.08
N TYR A 315 23.22 -12.09 -17.16
CA TYR A 315 22.10 -11.18 -16.99
C TYR A 315 22.54 -9.74 -16.80
N ARG A 316 21.66 -8.82 -17.19
CA ARG A 316 21.90 -7.38 -17.13
C ARG A 316 21.69 -6.88 -15.71
N ALA A 317 22.75 -6.54 -14.99
CA ALA A 317 22.65 -5.82 -13.72
C ALA A 317 22.19 -4.37 -13.95
N GLY A 318 21.41 -3.80 -13.02
CA GLY A 318 20.85 -2.45 -13.14
C GLY A 318 19.65 -2.35 -14.09
N HIS A 319 19.02 -3.47 -14.44
CA HIS A 319 17.72 -3.51 -15.12
C HIS A 319 16.60 -3.39 -14.10
N PHE A 320 15.57 -2.60 -14.39
CA PHE A 320 14.46 -2.34 -13.47
C PHE A 320 13.18 -2.99 -13.98
N THR A 321 12.33 -3.43 -13.05
CA THR A 321 10.99 -3.91 -13.39
C THR A 321 9.96 -3.39 -12.39
N ARG A 322 8.82 -2.94 -12.92
CA ARG A 322 7.74 -2.34 -12.14
C ARG A 322 6.46 -3.15 -12.19
N ASN A 323 5.88 -3.39 -11.02
CA ASN A 323 4.48 -3.74 -10.90
C ASN A 323 3.66 -2.45 -10.98
N LEU A 324 3.13 -2.12 -12.16
CA LEU A 324 2.48 -0.83 -12.41
C LEU A 324 1.38 -0.50 -11.39
N GLU A 325 0.49 -1.46 -11.12
CA GLU A 325 -0.64 -1.24 -10.22
C GLU A 325 -0.18 -0.95 -8.78
N ARG A 326 0.72 -1.77 -8.25
CA ARG A 326 1.22 -1.61 -6.88
C ARG A 326 2.12 -0.40 -6.73
N ASP A 327 2.93 -0.10 -7.74
CA ASP A 327 3.86 1.03 -7.66
C ASP A 327 3.13 2.36 -7.74
N VAL A 328 2.04 2.47 -8.51
CA VAL A 328 1.16 3.65 -8.45
C VAL A 328 0.61 3.86 -7.04
N LYS A 329 0.14 2.78 -6.39
CA LYS A 329 -0.34 2.83 -4.99
C LYS A 329 0.78 3.27 -4.04
N TRP A 330 2.00 2.75 -4.26
CA TRP A 330 3.18 3.13 -3.51
C TRP A 330 3.54 4.61 -3.70
N GLN A 331 3.56 5.12 -4.93
CA GLN A 331 3.88 6.53 -5.23
C GLN A 331 2.91 7.49 -4.52
N VAL A 332 1.61 7.18 -4.57
CA VAL A 332 0.60 7.97 -3.86
C VAL A 332 0.81 7.91 -2.34
N ALA A 333 1.13 6.75 -1.78
CA ALA A 333 1.44 6.59 -0.37
C ALA A 333 2.72 7.37 0.02
N ASN A 334 3.80 7.23 -0.75
CA ASN A 334 5.08 7.89 -0.53
C ASN A 334 4.94 9.41 -0.55
N LEU A 335 4.17 9.97 -1.49
CA LEU A 335 3.94 11.42 -1.55
C LEU A 335 3.21 11.95 -0.29
N LYS A 336 2.31 11.16 0.28
CA LYS A 336 1.49 11.50 1.47
C LYS A 336 2.18 11.20 2.80
N ALA A 337 3.18 10.32 2.82
CA ALA A 337 3.82 9.86 4.04
C ALA A 337 4.60 10.96 4.78
N TYR A 338 4.75 10.77 6.09
CA TYR A 338 5.71 11.46 6.94
C TYR A 338 7.09 10.84 6.68
N HIS A 339 8.00 11.58 6.03
CA HIS A 339 9.31 11.05 5.56
C HIS A 339 10.35 10.99 6.69
N ASP A 340 10.02 11.58 7.82
CA ASP A 340 10.74 11.54 9.09
C ASP A 340 10.42 10.29 9.92
N ASP A 341 9.42 9.49 9.55
CA ASP A 341 9.12 8.22 10.23
C ASP A 341 10.09 7.11 9.76
N PRO A 342 11.04 6.65 10.61
CA PRO A 342 12.07 5.69 10.23
C PRO A 342 11.52 4.28 9.93
N LEU A 343 10.27 4.02 10.28
CA LEU A 343 9.60 2.74 10.00
C LEU A 343 8.89 2.72 8.65
N LEU A 344 8.83 3.85 7.95
CA LEU A 344 8.28 3.92 6.60
C LEU A 344 9.41 3.88 5.57
N LEU A 345 9.33 2.91 4.66
CA LEU A 345 10.22 2.74 3.51
C LEU A 345 9.92 3.79 2.41
N THR A 346 10.09 5.05 2.78
CA THR A 346 9.87 6.21 1.90
C THR A 346 11.09 6.46 1.02
N ARG A 347 10.88 7.17 -0.09
CA ARG A 347 11.94 7.73 -0.93
C ARG A 347 11.74 9.23 -1.08
N PRO A 348 12.82 10.02 -1.22
CA PRO A 348 12.70 11.44 -1.52
C PRO A 348 11.73 11.69 -2.69
N ARG A 349 10.77 12.61 -2.49
CA ARG A 349 9.66 12.84 -3.43
C ARG A 349 10.13 13.17 -4.85
N LEU A 350 11.15 14.02 -4.98
CA LEU A 350 11.71 14.38 -6.28
C LEU A 350 12.34 13.18 -6.98
N ARG A 351 13.05 12.33 -6.23
CA ARG A 351 13.65 11.11 -6.76
C ARG A 351 12.57 10.15 -7.24
N SER A 352 11.53 9.91 -6.44
CA SER A 352 10.48 8.95 -6.82
C SER A 352 9.71 9.38 -8.08
N VAL A 353 9.56 10.70 -8.32
CA VAL A 353 9.00 11.23 -9.56
C VAL A 353 9.96 11.06 -10.75
N ALA A 354 11.25 11.37 -10.56
CA ALA A 354 12.26 11.20 -11.62
C ALA A 354 12.38 9.74 -12.08
N GLU A 355 12.13 8.77 -11.20
CA GLU A 355 12.14 7.35 -11.53
C GLU A 355 11.03 6.94 -12.51
N LEU A 356 9.96 7.72 -12.66
CA LEU A 356 8.92 7.48 -13.67
C LEU A 356 9.39 7.76 -15.09
N ALA A 357 10.48 8.51 -15.27
CA ALA A 357 11.07 8.76 -16.59
C ALA A 357 11.98 7.61 -17.06
N ARG A 358 12.28 6.62 -16.21
CA ARG A 358 13.20 5.52 -16.55
C ARG A 358 12.86 4.67 -17.78
N PRO A 359 11.58 4.45 -18.13
CA PRO A 359 11.23 3.81 -19.39
C PRO A 359 11.84 4.50 -20.63
N LEU A 360 12.10 5.82 -20.57
CA LEU A 360 12.70 6.58 -21.67
C LEU A 360 14.17 6.23 -21.94
N TRP A 361 14.86 5.61 -20.98
CA TRP A 361 16.26 5.19 -21.11
C TRP A 361 16.43 3.69 -21.37
N GLY A 362 15.34 2.94 -21.63
CA GLY A 362 15.40 1.53 -22.03
C GLY A 362 15.94 0.56 -20.96
N ARG A 363 16.03 1.01 -19.70
CA ARG A 363 16.51 0.20 -18.56
C ARG A 363 15.38 -0.27 -17.64
N GLU A 364 14.13 -0.16 -18.09
CA GLU A 364 12.95 -0.52 -17.30
C GLU A 364 11.95 -1.33 -18.13
N SER A 365 11.40 -2.38 -17.51
CA SER A 365 10.26 -3.17 -17.99
C SER A 365 9.12 -3.18 -16.96
N TRP A 366 8.00 -3.79 -17.30
CA TRP A 366 6.82 -3.91 -16.43
C TRP A 366 6.40 -5.36 -16.30
N ASP A 367 5.79 -5.71 -15.16
CA ASP A 367 5.18 -7.03 -14.97
C ASP A 367 4.16 -7.31 -16.09
N HIS A 368 4.18 -8.54 -16.61
CA HIS A 368 3.24 -9.06 -17.59
C HIS A 368 3.28 -8.37 -18.95
N PHE A 369 4.30 -7.53 -19.21
CA PHE A 369 4.49 -6.91 -20.50
C PHE A 369 5.06 -7.93 -21.49
N SER A 370 4.37 -8.14 -22.61
CA SER A 370 4.88 -9.00 -23.68
C SER A 370 4.37 -8.57 -25.05
N TRP A 371 5.29 -8.23 -25.96
CA TRP A 371 4.95 -7.99 -27.36
C TRP A 371 4.32 -9.21 -28.05
N ARG A 372 4.65 -10.42 -27.57
CA ARG A 372 4.10 -11.67 -28.13
C ARG A 372 2.74 -12.04 -27.54
N ASP A 373 2.32 -11.41 -26.44
CA ASP A 373 1.06 -11.66 -25.72
C ASP A 373 0.46 -10.38 -25.13
N LEU A 374 0.12 -9.44 -26.01
CA LEU A 374 -0.46 -8.15 -25.63
C LEU A 374 -1.81 -8.28 -24.91
N ARG A 375 -2.49 -9.43 -24.97
CA ARG A 375 -3.80 -9.65 -24.33
C ARG A 375 -3.72 -9.44 -22.82
N VAL A 376 -2.67 -9.98 -22.19
CA VAL A 376 -2.44 -9.82 -20.74
C VAL A 376 -2.07 -8.37 -20.43
N THR A 377 -1.14 -7.79 -21.19
CA THR A 377 -0.71 -6.40 -21.01
C THR A 377 -1.88 -5.42 -21.11
N VAL A 378 -2.73 -5.54 -22.13
CA VAL A 378 -3.92 -4.71 -22.31
C VAL A 378 -4.90 -4.90 -21.15
N ARG A 379 -5.09 -6.14 -20.66
CA ARG A 379 -5.95 -6.40 -19.50
C ARG A 379 -5.43 -5.74 -18.23
N VAL A 380 -4.12 -5.77 -17.99
CA VAL A 380 -3.48 -5.07 -16.86
C VAL A 380 -3.70 -3.56 -16.95
N LEU A 381 -3.42 -2.96 -18.11
CA LEU A 381 -3.65 -1.54 -18.34
C LEU A 381 -5.11 -1.15 -18.17
N TRP A 382 -6.04 -1.98 -18.66
CA TRP A 382 -7.47 -1.78 -18.45
C TRP A 382 -7.87 -1.87 -16.97
N ARG A 383 -7.33 -2.80 -16.20
CA ARG A 383 -7.60 -2.89 -14.74
C ARG A 383 -7.14 -1.62 -14.02
N ILE A 384 -5.94 -1.14 -14.33
CA ILE A 384 -5.41 0.11 -13.78
C ILE A 384 -6.33 1.26 -14.18
N LEU A 385 -6.66 1.39 -15.47
CA LEU A 385 -7.54 2.45 -15.97
C LEU A 385 -8.94 2.37 -15.33
N ALA A 386 -9.54 1.19 -15.21
CA ALA A 386 -10.85 0.99 -14.61
C ALA A 386 -10.84 1.31 -13.11
N GLU A 387 -9.79 0.92 -12.38
CA GLU A 387 -9.62 1.30 -10.97
C GLU A 387 -9.42 2.83 -10.84
N TRP A 388 -8.76 3.46 -11.81
CA TRP A 388 -8.57 4.91 -11.88
C TRP A 388 -9.84 5.66 -12.28
N LEU A 389 -10.63 5.15 -13.23
CA LEU A 389 -11.91 5.72 -13.69
C LEU A 389 -13.03 5.49 -12.67
N GLY A 390 -13.05 4.33 -12.01
CA GLY A 390 -13.91 4.06 -10.86
C GLY A 390 -13.57 4.98 -9.68
N ARG A 391 -12.30 5.36 -9.52
CA ARG A 391 -11.86 6.47 -8.66
C ARG A 391 -11.94 7.84 -9.32
N GLY A 392 -12.32 7.94 -10.59
CA GLY A 392 -12.02 9.06 -11.51
C GLY A 392 -12.67 10.36 -11.11
N ALA A 393 -13.88 10.29 -10.54
CA ALA A 393 -14.48 11.46 -9.92
C ALA A 393 -13.63 11.98 -8.74
N GLY A 394 -13.04 11.11 -7.92
CA GLY A 394 -12.24 11.46 -6.74
C GLY A 394 -10.79 11.83 -7.04
N PHE A 395 -10.16 11.18 -8.02
CA PHE A 395 -8.72 11.29 -8.31
C PHE A 395 -8.37 12.52 -9.15
N LEU A 396 -9.19 12.92 -10.14
CA LEU A 396 -9.02 14.22 -10.79
C LEU A 396 -9.17 15.37 -9.79
N ARG A 397 -10.12 15.25 -8.85
CA ARG A 397 -10.24 16.14 -7.68
C ARG A 397 -9.04 16.04 -6.72
N GLN A 398 -8.28 14.96 -6.75
CA GLN A 398 -7.11 14.72 -5.87
C GLN A 398 -5.80 15.22 -6.49
N ILE A 399 -5.60 15.04 -7.80
CA ILE A 399 -4.52 15.70 -8.56
C ILE A 399 -4.72 17.21 -8.50
N ASP A 400 -5.94 17.67 -8.73
CA ASP A 400 -6.29 19.08 -8.56
C ASP A 400 -5.98 19.53 -7.12
N ARG A 401 -6.39 18.77 -6.09
CA ARG A 401 -5.97 19.03 -4.68
C ARG A 401 -4.45 18.99 -4.45
N MET A 402 -3.68 18.18 -5.18
CA MET A 402 -2.22 18.08 -5.02
C MET A 402 -1.49 19.22 -5.74
N ALA A 403 -1.96 19.62 -6.91
CA ALA A 403 -1.54 20.85 -7.59
C ALA A 403 -1.84 22.07 -6.71
N ARG A 404 -3.04 22.12 -6.11
CA ARG A 404 -3.45 23.12 -5.09
C ARG A 404 -2.51 23.13 -3.87
N LYS A 405 -2.05 21.96 -3.39
CA LYS A 405 -1.08 21.85 -2.27
C LYS A 405 0.32 22.34 -2.63
N ALA A 406 0.82 22.01 -3.83
CA ALA A 406 2.15 22.42 -4.27
C ALA A 406 2.21 23.94 -4.50
N TRP A 407 1.17 24.52 -5.08
CA TRP A 407 1.04 25.96 -5.28
C TRP A 407 1.00 26.76 -3.98
N ILE A 408 0.25 26.29 -2.98
CA ILE A 408 0.18 26.94 -1.65
C ILE A 408 1.51 26.84 -0.89
N ARG A 409 2.29 25.76 -1.09
CA ARG A 409 3.60 25.57 -0.46
C ARG A 409 4.68 26.49 -1.04
N LEU A 410 4.51 26.98 -2.26
CA LEU A 410 5.49 27.79 -2.99
C LEU A 410 5.32 29.31 -2.75
N GLY A 411 4.38 29.75 -1.92
CA GLY A 411 4.25 31.15 -1.51
C GLY A 411 3.92 32.15 -2.63
N LEU A 412 3.48 31.67 -3.80
CA LEU A 412 3.15 32.53 -4.95
C LEU A 412 1.82 33.27 -4.71
N PRO A 413 1.74 34.59 -4.97
CA PRO A 413 0.54 35.37 -4.71
C PRO A 413 -0.62 34.92 -5.62
N LEU A 414 -1.68 34.40 -5.01
CA LEU A 414 -2.84 33.83 -5.70
C LEU A 414 -3.77 34.94 -6.20
N ARG A 415 -3.82 35.16 -7.53
CA ARG A 415 -4.83 36.03 -8.18
C ARG A 415 -6.15 35.30 -8.45
N GLY A 416 -7.23 36.09 -8.58
CA GLY A 416 -8.49 35.87 -9.34
C GLY A 416 -9.18 34.50 -9.35
N PRO A 417 -8.71 33.50 -10.13
CA PRO A 417 -9.47 32.26 -10.39
C PRO A 417 -9.70 31.37 -9.15
N TYR A 418 -8.88 31.49 -8.11
CA TYR A 418 -8.95 30.64 -6.92
C TYR A 418 -10.19 30.92 -6.05
N VAL A 419 -10.67 32.17 -6.01
CA VAL A 419 -11.91 32.57 -5.34
C VAL A 419 -13.12 31.86 -5.97
N ARG A 420 -13.12 31.66 -7.29
CA ARG A 420 -14.18 30.91 -8.00
C ARG A 420 -14.16 29.40 -7.71
N LEU A 421 -13.02 28.85 -7.28
CA LEU A 421 -12.84 27.41 -7.08
C LEU A 421 -13.15 26.94 -5.65
N VAL A 422 -13.03 27.84 -4.66
CA VAL A 422 -13.49 27.62 -3.27
C VAL A 422 -15.00 27.87 -3.16
N HIS A 423 -15.58 28.69 -4.05
CA HIS A 423 -17.02 28.84 -4.23
C HIS A 423 -17.58 27.80 -5.21
N HIS A 424 -17.91 26.61 -4.71
CA HIS A 424 -18.79 25.73 -5.47
C HIS A 424 -20.21 26.37 -5.51
N PRO A 425 -20.89 26.46 -6.68
CA PRO A 425 -22.24 27.05 -6.78
C PRO A 425 -23.23 26.47 -5.76
N ARG A 426 -23.07 25.18 -5.42
CA ARG A 426 -23.86 24.49 -4.38
C ARG A 426 -23.62 24.98 -2.94
N VAL A 427 -22.43 25.46 -2.59
CA VAL A 427 -22.16 26.01 -1.25
C VAL A 427 -22.78 27.40 -1.14
N LEU A 428 -22.75 28.18 -2.23
CA LEU A 428 -23.45 29.46 -2.30
C LEU A 428 -24.97 29.24 -2.23
N SER A 429 -25.55 28.32 -3.01
CA SER A 429 -26.99 28.04 -2.91
C SER A 429 -27.40 27.63 -1.49
N ARG A 430 -26.59 26.79 -0.81
CA ARG A 430 -26.78 26.44 0.60
C ARG A 430 -26.72 27.63 1.55
N CYS A 431 -25.90 28.65 1.28
CA CYS A 431 -25.89 29.87 2.10
C CYS A 431 -27.25 30.61 2.07
N ARG A 432 -28.05 30.43 1.02
CA ARG A 432 -29.41 31.00 0.93
C ARG A 432 -30.43 30.19 1.73
N GLU A 433 -30.29 28.87 1.69
CA GLU A 433 -31.27 27.92 2.25
C GLU A 433 -30.97 27.49 3.69
N ALA A 434 -29.75 27.75 4.20
CA ALA A 434 -29.30 27.28 5.50
C ALA A 434 -30.16 27.82 6.64
N GLN A 435 -30.72 26.95 7.47
CA GLN A 435 -31.42 27.34 8.71
C GLN A 435 -30.51 27.26 9.93
N THR A 436 -29.38 26.56 9.79
CA THR A 436 -28.41 26.33 10.85
C THR A 436 -26.99 26.64 10.34
N VAL A 437 -26.26 27.52 11.04
CA VAL A 437 -24.92 27.98 10.65
C VAL A 437 -23.94 27.79 11.79
N LEU A 438 -22.81 27.13 11.50
CA LEU A 438 -21.70 26.94 12.42
C LEU A 438 -20.50 27.82 12.05
N PHE A 439 -20.13 28.77 12.91
CA PHE A 439 -18.90 29.52 12.78
C PHE A 439 -17.72 28.80 13.45
N VAL A 440 -16.61 28.64 12.73
CA VAL A 440 -15.44 27.90 13.21
C VAL A 440 -14.18 28.77 13.16
N CYS A 441 -13.51 28.94 14.30
CA CYS A 441 -12.15 29.48 14.37
C CYS A 441 -11.26 28.59 15.24
N TRP A 442 -9.95 28.83 15.30
CA TRP A 442 -9.06 27.93 16.06
C TRP A 442 -9.43 27.87 17.55
N GLY A 443 -9.46 29.02 18.23
CA GLY A 443 -9.63 29.09 19.67
C GLY A 443 -11.07 29.09 20.18
N ASN A 444 -12.06 29.47 19.36
CA ASN A 444 -13.45 29.73 19.76
C ASN A 444 -13.60 30.63 21.00
N ILE A 445 -12.76 31.66 21.09
CA ILE A 445 -12.75 32.68 22.16
C ILE A 445 -12.73 34.12 21.64
N CYS A 446 -12.54 34.32 20.32
CA CYS A 446 -12.52 35.65 19.69
C CYS A 446 -13.45 35.72 18.48
N ARG A 447 -12.96 35.19 17.34
CA ARG A 447 -13.58 35.42 16.02
C ARG A 447 -14.92 34.70 15.80
N SER A 448 -14.97 33.38 15.98
CA SER A 448 -16.21 32.60 15.79
C SER A 448 -17.34 32.94 16.76
N PRO A 449 -17.12 33.20 18.06
CA PRO A 449 -18.21 33.62 18.92
C PRO A 449 -18.75 35.01 18.56
N LEU A 450 -17.89 36.00 18.27
CA LEU A 450 -18.34 37.32 17.82
C LEU A 450 -19.18 37.22 16.54
N ALA A 451 -18.72 36.45 15.56
CA ALA A 451 -19.44 36.28 14.30
C ALA A 451 -20.83 35.64 14.50
N ALA A 452 -20.93 34.62 15.36
CA ALA A 452 -22.20 33.95 15.63
C ALA A 452 -23.21 34.86 16.33
N GLU A 453 -22.79 35.67 17.30
CA GLU A 453 -23.67 36.63 17.97
C GLU A 453 -24.14 37.75 17.04
N LEU A 454 -23.22 38.35 16.26
CA LEU A 454 -23.58 39.36 15.27
C LEU A 454 -24.57 38.80 14.23
N ALA A 455 -24.32 37.56 13.78
CA ALA A 455 -25.20 36.88 12.83
C ALA A 455 -26.58 36.61 13.43
N ARG A 456 -26.65 36.28 14.73
CA ARG A 456 -27.92 36.03 15.42
C ARG A 456 -28.80 37.27 15.49
N GLY A 457 -28.20 38.45 15.68
CA GLY A 457 -28.93 39.72 15.64
C GLY A 457 -29.43 40.09 14.23
N LEU A 458 -28.65 39.76 13.20
CA LEU A 458 -28.95 40.14 11.81
C LEU A 458 -29.81 39.13 11.04
N MET A 459 -29.84 37.87 11.48
CA MET A 459 -30.60 36.78 10.86
C MET A 459 -31.27 35.93 11.97
N PRO A 460 -32.25 36.50 12.70
CA PRO A 460 -32.87 35.87 13.88
C PRO A 460 -33.62 34.57 13.54
N GLU A 461 -33.94 34.33 12.27
CA GLU A 461 -34.59 33.14 11.78
C GLU A 461 -33.65 31.93 11.63
N CYS A 462 -32.33 32.11 11.72
CA CYS A 462 -31.39 30.99 11.71
C CYS A 462 -30.74 30.74 13.07
N ARG A 463 -30.49 29.47 13.33
CA ARG A 463 -29.72 29.05 14.48
C ARG A 463 -28.23 29.28 14.19
N MET A 464 -27.59 30.06 15.06
CA MET A 464 -26.15 30.34 15.00
C MET A 464 -25.42 29.58 16.10
N ASP A 465 -24.54 28.67 15.69
CA ASP A 465 -23.60 27.95 16.56
C ASP A 465 -22.17 28.49 16.33
N SER A 466 -21.28 28.33 17.33
CA SER A 466 -19.85 28.57 17.16
C SER A 466 -19.01 27.48 17.82
N ALA A 467 -17.89 27.11 17.21
CA ALA A 467 -16.97 26.11 17.76
C ALA A 467 -15.52 26.37 17.32
N GLY A 468 -14.58 25.54 17.80
CA GLY A 468 -13.19 25.64 17.39
C GLY A 468 -12.37 24.34 17.40
N GLY A 469 -11.14 24.44 16.92
CA GLY A 469 -10.22 23.31 16.77
C GLY A 469 -9.32 23.06 18.00
N TYR A 470 -9.26 24.02 18.93
CA TYR A 470 -8.43 23.91 20.12
C TYR A 470 -8.95 22.84 21.09
N ARG A 471 -8.02 22.12 21.73
CA ARG A 471 -8.31 20.94 22.56
C ARG A 471 -9.01 21.24 23.90
N VAL A 472 -8.86 22.46 24.43
CA VAL A 472 -9.40 22.85 25.74
C VAL A 472 -10.71 23.62 25.56
N GLU A 473 -11.79 23.09 26.14
CA GLU A 473 -13.13 23.67 26.16
C GLU A 473 -13.37 24.52 27.40
N GLY A 474 -14.55 25.16 27.48
CA GLY A 474 -14.98 25.92 28.65
C GLY A 474 -14.28 27.27 28.87
N ARG A 475 -13.42 27.71 27.93
CA ARG A 475 -12.71 28.99 28.05
C ARG A 475 -13.64 30.15 27.69
N GLY A 476 -13.63 31.21 28.48
CA GLY A 476 -14.31 32.45 28.15
C GLY A 476 -13.60 33.21 27.03
N SER A 477 -14.32 34.15 26.41
CA SER A 477 -13.70 35.15 25.53
C SER A 477 -12.73 36.02 26.33
N VAL A 478 -11.61 36.41 25.71
CA VAL A 478 -10.59 37.24 26.38
C VAL A 478 -11.11 38.65 26.67
N PRO A 479 -10.61 39.34 27.72
CA PRO A 479 -11.10 40.67 28.12
C PRO A 479 -11.11 41.71 26.99
N GLU A 480 -10.09 41.70 26.13
CA GLU A 480 -9.98 42.58 24.95
C GLU A 480 -11.13 42.32 23.98
N MET A 481 -11.46 41.06 23.75
CA MET A 481 -12.60 40.69 22.90
C MET A 481 -13.93 41.04 23.57
N LEU A 482 -14.05 40.93 24.89
CA LEU A 482 -15.28 41.35 25.60
C LEU A 482 -15.51 42.85 25.43
N ALA A 483 -14.47 43.67 25.59
CA ALA A 483 -14.53 45.12 25.38
C ALA A 483 -14.94 45.46 23.94
N VAL A 484 -14.29 44.86 22.94
CA VAL A 484 -14.59 45.13 21.52
C VAL A 484 -15.95 44.55 21.08
N ALA A 485 -16.39 43.43 21.67
CA ALA A 485 -17.73 42.90 21.41
C ALA A 485 -18.81 43.86 21.93
N ALA A 486 -18.62 44.46 23.11
CA ALA A 486 -19.51 45.47 23.65
C ALA A 486 -19.56 46.72 22.74
N GLU A 487 -18.42 47.17 22.19
CA GLU A 487 -18.37 48.23 21.16
C GLU A 487 -19.18 47.86 19.89
N CYS A 488 -19.33 46.57 19.61
CA CYS A 488 -20.16 46.05 18.51
C CYS A 488 -21.62 45.76 18.91
N GLY A 489 -22.03 46.08 20.14
CA GLY A 489 -23.39 45.81 20.65
C GLY A 489 -23.67 44.34 20.99
N VAL A 490 -22.64 43.55 21.26
CA VAL A 490 -22.72 42.12 21.56
C VAL A 490 -22.17 41.81 22.94
N ASP A 491 -22.87 40.98 23.72
CA ASP A 491 -22.38 40.44 24.99
C ASP A 491 -21.82 39.02 24.79
N LEU A 492 -20.51 38.85 25.04
CA LEU A 492 -19.81 37.57 25.01
C LEU A 492 -19.45 37.03 26.41
N SER A 493 -19.88 37.67 27.50
CA SER A 493 -19.51 37.30 28.88
C SER A 493 -19.90 35.87 29.26
N ARG A 494 -21.02 35.40 28.70
CA ARG A 494 -21.56 34.05 28.90
C ARG A 494 -21.03 33.01 27.93
N HIS A 495 -20.31 33.43 26.87
CA HIS A 495 -19.76 32.49 25.89
C HIS A 495 -18.73 31.55 26.53
N ARG A 496 -18.76 30.28 26.14
CA ARG A 496 -17.77 29.28 26.54
C ARG A 496 -17.33 28.52 25.30
N SER A 497 -16.01 28.42 25.11
CA SER A 497 -15.43 27.75 23.96
C SER A 497 -15.81 26.27 23.94
N GLN A 498 -16.17 25.73 22.79
CA GLN A 498 -16.42 24.32 22.59
C GLN A 498 -15.64 23.79 21.37
N ARG A 499 -15.27 22.52 21.41
CA ARG A 499 -14.54 21.88 20.32
C ARG A 499 -15.52 21.47 19.22
N VAL A 500 -15.09 21.63 17.97
CA VAL A 500 -15.82 21.08 16.83
C VAL A 500 -15.94 19.57 16.98
N THR A 501 -17.18 19.08 16.92
CA THR A 501 -17.51 17.65 16.86
C THR A 501 -18.19 17.30 15.55
N ARG A 502 -18.19 16.01 15.20
CA ARG A 502 -18.92 15.49 14.02
C ARG A 502 -20.41 15.84 14.09
N GLU A 503 -21.01 15.71 15.26
CA GLU A 503 -22.44 16.00 15.47
C GLU A 503 -22.78 17.48 15.23
N MET A 504 -21.92 18.41 15.65
CA MET A 504 -22.07 19.84 15.33
C MET A 504 -21.97 20.10 13.83
N LEU A 505 -21.05 19.42 13.15
CA LEU A 505 -20.88 19.55 11.70
C LEU A 505 -22.09 18.97 10.97
N ASP A 506 -22.61 17.82 11.39
CA ASP A 506 -23.73 17.15 10.74
C ASP A 506 -25.04 17.93 10.88
N ARG A 507 -25.33 18.45 12.08
CA ARG A 507 -26.57 19.19 12.37
C ARG A 507 -26.64 20.61 11.77
N ASN A 508 -25.51 21.15 11.29
CA ASN A 508 -25.46 22.49 10.69
C ASN A 508 -25.45 22.41 9.16
N ASP A 509 -26.29 23.21 8.51
CA ASP A 509 -26.44 23.26 7.04
C ASP A 509 -25.25 23.93 6.37
N LEU A 510 -24.65 24.90 7.06
CA LEU A 510 -23.53 25.70 6.58
C LEU A 510 -22.45 25.84 7.66
N ILE A 511 -21.20 25.70 7.25
CA ILE A 511 -20.03 25.89 8.09
C ILE A 511 -19.22 27.08 7.55
N ILE A 512 -18.90 28.03 8.41
CA ILE A 512 -18.18 29.25 8.06
C ILE A 512 -16.87 29.31 8.83
N VAL A 513 -15.74 29.31 8.12
CA VAL A 513 -14.38 29.42 8.69
C VAL A 513 -13.81 30.83 8.55
N MET A 514 -12.84 31.17 9.42
CA MET A 514 -12.23 32.52 9.46
C MET A 514 -10.95 32.65 8.63
N ASP A 515 -10.18 31.57 8.52
CA ASP A 515 -8.87 31.56 7.88
C ASP A 515 -8.55 30.21 7.23
N THR A 516 -7.47 30.15 6.44
CA THR A 516 -7.08 28.91 5.76
C THR A 516 -6.58 27.82 6.72
N GLY A 517 -6.11 28.19 7.92
CA GLY A 517 -5.76 27.25 8.98
C GLY A 517 -6.98 26.47 9.49
N ASN A 518 -8.12 27.14 9.70
CA ASN A 518 -9.37 26.54 10.12
C ASN A 518 -9.92 25.61 9.02
N TYR A 519 -9.85 26.04 7.76
CA TYR A 519 -10.23 25.20 6.63
C TYR A 519 -9.36 23.93 6.54
N ARG A 520 -8.03 24.06 6.72
CA ARG A 520 -7.11 22.92 6.76
C ARG A 520 -7.39 21.99 7.94
N PHE A 521 -7.75 22.53 9.10
CA PHE A 521 -8.14 21.74 10.26
C PHE A 521 -9.36 20.87 9.95
N LEU A 522 -10.44 21.45 9.41
CA LEU A 522 -11.63 20.70 9.00
C LEU A 522 -11.31 19.70 7.90
N TRP A 523 -10.49 20.08 6.92
CA TRP A 523 -10.09 19.18 5.84
C TRP A 523 -9.32 17.94 6.34
N SER A 524 -8.48 18.09 7.36
CA SER A 524 -7.69 17.00 7.92
C SER A 524 -8.49 16.07 8.83
N HIS A 525 -9.48 16.59 9.58
CA HIS A 525 -10.18 15.84 10.62
C HIS A 525 -11.63 15.46 10.24
N PHE A 526 -12.26 16.23 9.36
CA PHE A 526 -13.68 16.10 8.97
C PHE A 526 -13.89 16.41 7.47
N PRO A 527 -13.23 15.66 6.54
CA PRO A 527 -13.26 15.97 5.11
C PRO A 527 -14.68 15.98 4.49
N GLU A 528 -15.62 15.23 5.05
CA GLU A 528 -17.03 15.18 4.66
C GLU A 528 -17.76 16.53 4.81
N ALA A 529 -17.36 17.32 5.81
CA ALA A 529 -17.99 18.61 6.12
C ALA A 529 -17.66 19.70 5.07
N LEU A 530 -16.60 19.51 4.28
CA LEU A 530 -16.15 20.51 3.31
C LEU A 530 -17.15 20.79 2.20
N ASN A 531 -18.10 19.89 1.94
CA ASN A 531 -19.15 20.10 0.94
C ASN A 531 -20.16 21.21 1.35
N LYS A 532 -20.09 21.69 2.60
CA LYS A 532 -20.89 22.76 3.16
C LYS A 532 -20.05 23.78 3.94
N THR A 533 -18.75 23.86 3.67
CA THR A 533 -17.83 24.83 4.29
C THR A 533 -17.51 25.99 3.35
N THR A 534 -17.56 27.22 3.84
CA THR A 534 -17.11 28.44 3.16
C THR A 534 -16.33 29.36 4.11
N PHE A 535 -15.73 30.44 3.60
CA PHE A 535 -15.00 31.43 4.39
C PHE A 535 -15.85 32.68 4.62
N LEU A 536 -15.83 33.23 5.84
CA LEU A 536 -16.55 34.46 6.17
C LEU A 536 -16.05 35.65 5.34
N GLY A 537 -14.73 35.75 5.13
CA GLY A 537 -14.12 36.87 4.42
C GLY A 537 -14.55 36.99 2.95
N LEU A 538 -15.19 35.96 2.39
CA LEU A 538 -15.66 35.96 1.00
C LEU A 538 -16.92 36.81 0.79
N PHE A 539 -17.67 37.13 1.85
CA PHE A 539 -18.88 37.94 1.75
C PHE A 539 -18.52 39.44 1.78
N GLY A 540 -18.94 40.21 0.78
CA GLY A 540 -18.69 41.66 0.67
C GLY A 540 -17.91 42.06 -0.58
N GLU A 541 -17.72 43.37 -0.80
CA GLU A 541 -17.21 43.92 -2.08
C GLU A 541 -15.82 43.42 -2.48
N ARG A 542 -14.94 43.21 -1.49
CA ARG A 542 -13.59 42.66 -1.69
C ARG A 542 -13.45 41.35 -0.93
N PRO A 543 -13.63 40.18 -1.58
CA PRO A 543 -13.49 38.87 -0.95
C PRO A 543 -12.06 38.64 -0.45
N VAL A 544 -11.92 38.14 0.78
CA VAL A 544 -10.65 37.73 1.39
C VAL A 544 -10.80 36.36 2.04
N MET A 545 -9.75 35.54 2.04
CA MET A 545 -9.77 34.23 2.71
C MET A 545 -9.26 34.29 4.16
N GLU A 546 -8.61 35.39 4.54
CA GLU A 546 -7.90 35.53 5.80
C GLU A 546 -8.52 36.65 6.63
N ILE A 547 -9.18 36.27 7.73
CA ILE A 547 -9.52 37.20 8.82
C ILE A 547 -8.49 36.96 9.93
N ARG A 548 -7.55 37.89 10.09
CA ARG A 548 -6.43 37.81 11.05
C ARG A 548 -6.94 37.48 12.45
N ASP A 549 -6.25 36.56 13.13
CA ASP A 549 -6.54 36.21 14.52
C ASP A 549 -5.95 37.28 15.46
N PRO A 550 -6.76 37.99 16.27
CA PRO A 550 -6.24 39.03 17.15
C PRO A 550 -5.68 38.49 18.47
N PHE A 551 -5.76 37.18 18.74
CA PHE A 551 -5.34 36.62 20.02
C PHE A 551 -3.85 36.89 20.32
N GLY A 552 -3.56 37.53 21.45
CA GLY A 552 -2.22 37.92 21.87
C GLY A 552 -1.72 39.25 21.27
N GLU A 553 -2.55 39.96 20.51
CA GLU A 553 -2.23 41.24 19.88
C GLU A 553 -2.83 42.44 20.64
N SER A 554 -2.55 43.66 20.18
CA SER A 554 -3.09 44.88 20.78
C SER A 554 -4.61 45.02 20.62
N LEU A 555 -5.25 45.81 21.50
CA LEU A 555 -6.70 46.11 21.44
C LEU A 555 -7.14 46.68 20.07
N GLU A 556 -6.26 47.42 19.39
CA GLU A 556 -6.49 47.92 18.04
C GLU A 556 -6.66 46.79 17.01
N HIS A 557 -5.82 45.75 17.08
CA HIS A 557 -5.96 44.57 16.22
C HIS A 557 -7.25 43.79 16.51
N PHE A 558 -7.71 43.75 17.76
CA PHE A 558 -9.04 43.22 18.10
C PHE A 558 -10.15 44.02 17.43
N ARG A 559 -10.08 45.35 17.44
CA ARG A 559 -11.05 46.23 16.75
C ARG A 559 -11.02 46.04 15.24
N GLU A 560 -9.84 45.91 14.64
CA GLU A 560 -9.70 45.63 13.21
C GLU A 560 -10.37 44.30 12.82
N ALA A 561 -10.06 43.24 13.57
CA ALA A 561 -10.65 41.92 13.34
C ALA A 561 -12.17 41.94 13.52
N ALA A 562 -12.68 42.61 14.56
CA ALA A 562 -14.10 42.77 14.80
C ALA A 562 -14.80 43.59 13.69
N SER A 563 -14.19 44.69 13.25
CA SER A 563 -14.68 45.51 12.14
C SER A 563 -14.76 44.71 10.84
N HIS A 564 -13.75 43.88 10.57
CA HIS A 564 -13.76 42.94 9.45
C HIS A 564 -14.92 41.95 9.61
N ILE A 565 -15.00 41.22 10.71
CA ILE A 565 -16.05 40.22 10.96
C ILE A 565 -17.44 40.85 10.78
N ARG A 566 -17.70 42.00 11.40
CA ARG A 566 -19.00 42.70 11.30
C ARG A 566 -19.39 42.99 9.86
N LYS A 567 -18.50 43.63 9.09
CA LYS A 567 -18.76 43.95 7.66
C LYS A 567 -19.09 42.69 6.85
N ARG A 568 -18.42 41.57 7.14
CA ARG A 568 -18.62 40.29 6.43
C ARG A 568 -19.92 39.59 6.85
N VAL A 569 -20.28 39.63 8.13
CA VAL A 569 -21.54 39.07 8.63
C VAL A 569 -22.73 39.88 8.10
N GLU A 570 -22.63 41.21 8.06
CA GLU A 570 -23.64 42.06 7.41
C GLU A 570 -23.78 41.76 5.92
N ALA A 571 -22.66 41.54 5.22
CA ALA A 571 -22.68 41.15 3.81
C ALA A 571 -23.31 39.77 3.61
N LEU A 572 -23.03 38.81 4.49
CA LEU A 572 -23.66 37.49 4.49
C LEU A 572 -25.18 37.60 4.66
N ALA A 573 -25.65 38.42 5.62
CA ALA A 573 -27.07 38.66 5.85
C ALA A 573 -27.75 39.31 4.64
N ARG A 574 -27.15 40.35 4.06
CA ARG A 574 -27.66 40.96 2.81
C ARG A 574 -27.71 39.96 1.66
N TRP A 575 -26.67 39.14 1.52
CA TRP A 575 -26.57 38.16 0.45
C TRP A 575 -27.68 37.10 0.54
N ARG A 576 -27.98 36.62 1.76
CA ARG A 576 -29.11 35.72 2.04
C ARG A 576 -30.46 36.38 1.69
N ASN A 577 -30.67 37.63 2.10
CA ASN A 577 -31.94 38.33 1.92
C ASN A 577 -32.21 38.80 0.48
N SER A 578 -31.18 38.92 -0.36
CA SER A 578 -31.29 39.39 -1.76
C SER A 578 -32.07 38.46 -2.71
N ALA A 579 -32.56 37.30 -2.26
CA ALA A 579 -33.35 36.35 -3.04
C ALA A 579 -34.78 36.12 -2.52
N ALA A 580 -35.23 36.88 -1.51
CA ALA A 580 -36.61 36.85 -1.00
C ALA A 580 -37.53 37.88 -1.69
N ARG A 581 -37.15 38.40 -2.85
CA ARG A 581 -37.95 39.29 -3.70
C ARG A 581 -38.01 38.77 -5.13
#